data_AF-A0A1B1CPH7-F1
#
_entry.id   AF-A0A1B1CPH7-F1
#
_cell.length_a   1.000
_cell.length_b   1.000
_cell.length_c   1.000
_cell.angle_alpha   90.00
_cell.angle_beta   90.00
_cell.angle_gamma   90.00
#
_symmetry.space_group_name_H-M   'P 1'
#
loop_
_entity.id
_entity.type
_entity.pdbx_description
1 polymer ?
#
loop_
_entity_poly.entity_id
_entity_poly.type
_entity_poly.pdbx_seq_one_letter_code
_entity_poly.pdbx_strand_id
1 'polypeptide(L)'
;MAKDVALLSELHKLIGQRMDAGHIAQPSQIVEEIFKNKPLTGPHADFYKAFAKKELVSVVTRMVKRIGMSDDPASPQMVFPGHTRLVKSYPVSRNGERALVPISLCTPQELSGHILLLRKQAKGCENHAVELEEYVANKASLEEAHAMKEPPKVVAAEPA
;
A
#
# COMPACT_ATOMS: atom_id res chain seq x y z
N MET A 1 21.65 10.24 7.61
CA MET A 1 21.07 9.04 8.24
C MET A 1 20.12 9.39 9.39
N ALA A 2 20.58 9.81 10.58
CA ALA A 2 19.67 10.09 11.72
C ALA A 2 18.70 11.27 11.50
N LYS A 3 19.18 12.37 10.87
CA LYS A 3 18.35 13.54 10.56
C LYS A 3 17.27 13.23 9.51
N ASP A 4 17.56 12.35 8.57
CA ASP A 4 16.61 11.95 7.52
C ASP A 4 15.46 11.13 8.11
N VAL A 5 15.76 10.25 9.08
CA VAL A 5 14.75 9.48 9.82
C VAL A 5 13.86 10.39 10.68
N ALA A 6 14.45 11.40 11.32
CA ALA A 6 13.68 12.39 12.10
C ALA A 6 12.71 13.19 11.21
N LEU A 7 13.18 13.67 10.04
CA LEU A 7 12.33 14.37 9.07
C LEU A 7 11.19 13.49 8.55
N LEU A 8 11.47 12.22 8.24
CA LEU A 8 10.42 11.28 7.82
C LEU A 8 9.41 11.02 8.94
N SER A 9 9.84 10.92 10.20
CA SER A 9 8.93 10.77 11.33
C SER A 9 8.04 12.00 11.53
N GLU A 10 8.61 13.21 11.40
CA GLU A 10 7.85 14.47 11.45
C GLU A 10 6.79 14.54 10.34
N LEU A 11 7.17 14.23 9.10
CA LEU A 11 6.25 14.18 7.97
C LEU A 11 5.12 13.18 8.20
N HIS A 12 5.42 12.01 8.76
CA HIS A 12 4.43 10.98 9.05
C HIS A 12 3.41 11.48 10.09
N LYS A 13 3.90 12.11 11.17
CA LYS A 13 3.04 12.70 12.20
C LYS A 13 2.16 13.80 11.61
N LEU A 14 2.71 14.68 10.77
CA LEU A 14 1.97 15.77 10.16
C LEU A 14 0.84 15.26 9.24
N ILE A 15 1.12 14.23 8.42
CA ILE A 15 0.10 13.60 7.58
C ILE A 15 -0.98 12.94 8.45
N GLY A 16 -0.58 12.19 9.48
CA GLY A 16 -1.53 11.55 10.41
C GLY A 16 -2.43 12.57 11.11
N GLN A 17 -1.86 13.66 11.64
CA GLN A 17 -2.60 14.73 12.29
C GLN A 17 -3.62 15.40 11.36
N ARG A 18 -3.25 15.67 10.10
CA ARG A 18 -4.20 16.18 9.10
C ARG A 18 -5.34 15.20 8.88
N MET A 19 -5.04 13.91 8.81
CA MET A 19 -6.04 12.88 8.60
C MET A 19 -7.00 12.74 9.78
N ASP A 20 -6.47 12.73 11.00
CA ASP A 20 -7.27 12.67 12.22
C ASP A 20 -8.14 13.93 12.41
N ALA A 21 -7.66 15.09 11.93
CA ALA A 21 -8.44 16.33 11.87
C ALA A 21 -9.50 16.33 10.75
N GLY A 22 -9.59 15.28 9.93
CA GLY A 22 -10.53 15.21 8.81
C GLY A 22 -10.15 16.12 7.63
N HIS A 23 -8.90 16.58 7.55
CA HIS A 23 -8.41 17.39 6.44
C HIS A 23 -7.81 16.52 5.33
N ILE A 24 -7.82 17.04 4.10
CA ILE A 24 -7.19 16.38 2.96
C ILE A 24 -5.67 16.51 3.07
N ALA A 25 -4.97 15.38 2.98
CA ALA A 25 -3.51 15.36 2.89
C ALA A 25 -3.07 15.50 1.43
N GLN A 26 -2.99 16.75 0.95
CA GLN A 26 -2.41 17.09 -0.35
C GLN A 26 -0.89 17.32 -0.23
N PRO A 27 -0.05 16.61 -1.02
CA PRO A 27 1.40 16.73 -0.92
C PRO A 27 1.93 18.16 -1.07
N SER A 28 1.46 18.90 -2.07
CA SER A 28 1.90 20.28 -2.30
C SER A 28 1.57 21.21 -1.14
N GLN A 29 0.38 21.08 -0.53
CA GLN A 29 -0.01 21.89 0.63
C GLN A 29 0.81 21.55 1.88
N ILE A 30 1.10 20.27 2.10
CA ILE A 30 1.94 19.82 3.22
C ILE A 30 3.35 20.41 3.09
N VAL A 31 3.92 20.40 1.89
CA VAL A 31 5.23 20.99 1.64
C VAL A 31 5.24 22.50 1.86
N GLU A 32 4.19 23.20 1.45
CA GLU A 32 4.05 24.63 1.73
C GLU A 32 3.93 24.94 3.23
N GLU A 33 3.24 24.09 3.98
CA GLU A 33 3.15 24.20 5.44
C GLU A 33 4.51 24.00 6.12
N ILE A 34 5.33 23.07 5.62
CA ILE A 34 6.71 22.88 6.12
C ILE A 34 7.55 24.13 5.89
N PHE A 35 7.50 24.71 4.69
CA PHE A 35 8.24 25.94 4.41
C PHE A 35 7.74 27.15 5.22
N LYS A 36 6.46 27.18 5.61
CA LYS A 36 5.93 28.19 6.53
C LYS A 36 6.44 28.01 7.95
N ASN A 37 6.49 26.77 8.43
CA ASN A 37 6.93 26.45 9.79
C ASN A 37 8.45 26.52 9.97
N LYS A 38 9.22 26.22 8.91
CA LYS A 38 10.69 26.26 8.87
C LYS A 38 11.16 27.11 7.69
N PRO A 39 11.06 28.45 7.78
CA PRO A 39 11.46 29.33 6.69
C PRO A 39 12.98 29.25 6.44
N LEU A 40 13.36 29.16 5.17
CA LEU A 40 14.76 29.23 4.76
C LEU A 40 15.23 30.69 4.82
N THR A 41 16.39 30.93 5.44
CA THR A 41 17.00 32.26 5.56
C THR A 41 18.32 32.32 4.80
N GLY A 42 18.61 33.42 4.11
CA GLY A 42 19.89 33.68 3.46
C GLY A 42 19.79 34.15 2.00
N PRO A 43 20.92 34.48 1.37
CA PRO A 43 20.99 35.15 0.07
C PRO A 43 20.47 34.32 -1.13
N HIS A 44 20.28 33.01 -0.95
CA HIS A 44 19.77 32.11 -1.99
C HIS A 44 18.56 31.28 -1.52
N ALA A 45 17.84 31.77 -0.50
CA ALA A 45 16.73 31.03 0.11
C ALA A 45 15.67 30.62 -0.93
N ASP A 46 15.31 31.49 -1.87
CA ASP A 46 14.31 31.20 -2.89
C ASP A 46 14.75 30.12 -3.88
N PHE A 47 16.03 30.12 -4.25
CA PHE A 47 16.61 29.09 -5.11
C PHE A 47 16.57 27.71 -4.42
N TYR A 48 17.05 27.64 -3.18
CA TYR A 48 17.02 26.41 -2.40
C TYR A 48 15.58 25.94 -2.13
N LYS A 49 14.65 26.87 -1.91
CA LYS A 49 13.23 26.56 -1.74
C LYS A 49 12.63 25.93 -3.00
N ALA A 50 12.91 26.48 -4.18
CA ALA A 50 12.43 25.94 -5.44
C ALA A 50 12.95 24.51 -5.68
N PHE A 51 14.25 24.29 -5.45
CA PHE A 51 14.86 22.97 -5.58
C PHE A 51 14.31 21.97 -4.56
N ALA A 52 14.27 22.35 -3.28
CA ALA A 52 13.78 21.50 -2.20
C ALA A 52 12.28 21.18 -2.33
N LYS A 53 11.46 22.09 -2.86
CA LYS A 53 10.01 21.86 -3.05
C LYS A 53 9.76 20.61 -3.89
N LYS A 54 10.49 20.43 -4.99
CA LYS A 54 10.32 19.28 -5.89
C LYS A 54 10.63 17.95 -5.19
N GLU A 55 11.76 17.89 -4.49
CA GLU A 55 12.17 16.69 -3.76
C GLU A 55 11.24 16.38 -2.58
N LEU A 56 10.86 17.40 -1.81
CA LEU A 56 9.93 17.24 -0.69
C LEU A 56 8.55 16.76 -1.15
N VAL A 57 8.01 17.28 -2.25
CA VAL A 57 6.74 16.79 -2.81
C VAL A 57 6.85 15.31 -3.21
N SER A 58 7.97 14.90 -3.81
CA SER A 58 8.23 13.50 -4.15
C SER A 58 8.25 12.60 -2.90
N VAL A 59 8.93 13.03 -1.84
CA VAL A 59 8.98 12.30 -0.56
C VAL A 59 7.60 12.19 0.08
N VAL A 60 6.88 13.31 0.22
CA VAL A 60 5.54 13.33 0.80
C VAL A 60 4.57 12.47 -0.02
N THR A 61 4.66 12.50 -1.35
CA THR A 61 3.83 11.65 -2.22
C THR A 61 4.07 10.15 -1.96
N ARG A 62 5.32 9.73 -1.76
CA ARG A 62 5.63 8.34 -1.39
C ARG A 62 5.09 7.99 -0.01
N MET A 63 5.14 8.92 0.94
CA MET A 63 4.63 8.71 2.29
C MET A 63 3.11 8.60 2.31
N VAL A 64 2.40 9.47 1.60
CA VAL A 64 0.94 9.41 1.44
C VAL A 64 0.50 8.07 0.87
N LYS A 65 1.22 7.54 -0.13
CA LYS A 65 0.97 6.19 -0.68
C LYS A 65 1.12 5.11 0.39
N ARG A 66 2.14 5.18 1.23
CA ARG A 66 2.40 4.21 2.29
C ARG A 66 1.39 4.29 3.42
N ILE A 67 1.00 5.50 3.84
CA ILE A 67 0.03 5.71 4.93
C ILE A 67 -1.37 5.26 4.52
N GLY A 68 -1.74 5.42 3.25
CA GLY A 68 -2.94 4.78 2.70
C GLY A 68 -2.95 3.25 2.78
N MET A 69 -1.82 2.64 3.17
CA MET A 69 -1.65 1.21 3.42
C MET A 69 -1.37 0.88 4.91
N SER A 70 -1.48 1.85 5.84
CA SER A 70 -1.00 1.72 7.23
C SER A 70 -1.71 0.63 8.06
N ASP A 71 -0.95 0.11 9.03
CA ASP A 71 -1.19 -1.12 9.77
C ASP A 71 -1.90 -0.97 11.14
N ASP A 72 -2.42 0.20 11.47
CA ASP A 72 -2.98 0.42 12.81
C ASP A 72 -4.30 -0.35 13.03
N PRO A 73 -4.43 -1.12 14.12
CA PRO A 73 -5.65 -1.85 14.42
C PRO A 73 -6.80 -0.85 14.66
N ALA A 74 -7.91 -1.03 13.95
CA ALA A 74 -9.12 -0.24 14.18
C ALA A 74 -9.78 -0.67 15.49
N SER A 75 -10.41 0.27 16.21
CA SER A 75 -11.21 -0.06 17.38
C SER A 75 -12.32 -1.06 17.00
N PRO A 76 -12.66 -2.03 17.86
CA PRO A 76 -13.39 -3.26 17.51
C PRO A 76 -14.82 -3.08 16.95
N GLN A 77 -15.37 -1.88 16.90
CA GLN A 77 -16.81 -1.67 16.70
C GLN A 77 -17.26 -1.52 15.23
N MET A 78 -16.36 -1.44 14.25
CA MET A 78 -16.75 -1.14 12.85
C MET A 78 -15.97 -1.94 11.80
N VAL A 79 -15.73 -3.22 12.06
CA VAL A 79 -15.00 -4.08 11.13
C VAL A 79 -16.02 -4.76 10.19
N PHE A 80 -15.99 -4.42 8.90
CA PHE A 80 -16.79 -5.13 7.89
C PHE A 80 -16.25 -6.55 7.67
N PRO A 81 -17.10 -7.57 7.40
CA PRO A 81 -16.63 -8.91 7.07
C PRO A 81 -15.61 -8.89 5.92
N GLY A 82 -14.46 -9.52 6.12
CA GLY A 82 -13.36 -9.53 5.13
C GLY A 82 -12.39 -8.34 5.20
N HIS A 83 -12.66 -7.34 6.03
CA HIS A 83 -11.70 -6.29 6.36
C HIS A 83 -11.26 -6.46 7.80
N THR A 84 -9.99 -6.23 8.11
CA THR A 84 -9.50 -6.17 9.50
C THR A 84 -9.55 -4.76 10.07
N ARG A 85 -9.82 -3.74 9.24
CA ARG A 85 -9.69 -2.31 9.57
C ARG A 85 -10.73 -1.47 8.86
N LEU A 86 -11.17 -0.39 9.51
CA LEU A 86 -11.90 0.69 8.85
C LEU A 86 -10.96 1.48 7.95
N VAL A 87 -11.32 1.61 6.67
CA VAL A 87 -10.62 2.50 5.76
C VAL A 87 -11.03 3.94 6.08
N LYS A 88 -10.17 4.68 6.79
CA LYS A 88 -10.41 6.09 7.16
C LYS A 88 -10.36 7.02 5.94
N SER A 89 -9.61 6.65 4.92
CA SER A 89 -9.31 7.52 3.78
C SER A 89 -8.89 6.73 2.55
N TYR A 90 -9.20 7.26 1.37
CA TYR A 90 -8.78 6.68 0.10
C TYR A 90 -7.75 7.58 -0.60
N PRO A 91 -6.75 6.98 -1.27
CA PRO A 91 -5.89 7.71 -2.18
C PRO A 91 -6.67 8.08 -3.44
N VAL A 92 -6.73 9.37 -3.75
CA VAL A 92 -7.48 9.91 -4.89
C VAL A 92 -6.60 10.86 -5.68
N SER A 93 -6.73 10.86 -7.01
CA SER A 93 -6.11 11.88 -7.86
C SER A 93 -7.01 13.12 -7.95
N ARG A 94 -6.57 14.25 -7.39
CA ARG A 94 -7.23 15.57 -7.51
C ARG A 94 -6.22 16.58 -8.05
N ASN A 95 -6.63 17.40 -9.01
CA ASN A 95 -5.78 18.47 -9.59
C ASN A 95 -4.42 17.98 -10.12
N GLY A 96 -4.37 16.76 -10.69
CA GLY A 96 -3.13 16.16 -11.20
C GLY A 96 -2.21 15.55 -10.12
N GLU A 97 -2.55 15.67 -8.83
CA GLU A 97 -1.78 15.11 -7.72
C GLU A 97 -2.54 13.98 -7.01
N ARG A 98 -1.81 13.02 -6.44
CA ARG A 98 -2.41 12.01 -5.55
C ARG A 98 -2.46 12.55 -4.12
N ALA A 99 -3.67 12.66 -3.58
CA ALA A 99 -3.94 13.08 -2.22
C ALA A 99 -4.57 11.95 -1.41
N LEU A 100 -4.40 11.97 -0.09
CA LEU A 100 -5.18 11.14 0.81
C LEU A 100 -6.43 11.91 1.22
N VAL A 101 -7.60 11.36 0.91
CA VAL A 101 -8.88 12.01 1.14
C VAL A 101 -9.66 11.20 2.18
N PRO A 102 -10.08 11.80 3.31
CA PRO A 102 -10.98 11.14 4.26
C PRO A 102 -12.24 10.62 3.56
N ILE A 103 -12.76 9.46 3.97
CA ILE A 103 -13.92 8.83 3.32
C ILE A 103 -15.14 9.76 3.26
N SER A 104 -15.34 10.58 4.30
CA SER A 104 -16.41 11.59 4.39
C SER A 104 -16.29 12.72 3.36
N LEU A 105 -15.09 12.95 2.83
CA LEU A 105 -14.78 13.97 1.84
C LEU A 105 -14.57 13.41 0.42
N CYS A 106 -14.68 12.09 0.25
CA CYS A 106 -14.63 11.46 -1.06
C CYS A 106 -15.94 11.71 -1.81
N THR A 107 -15.85 12.00 -3.11
CA THR A 107 -17.04 12.11 -3.95
C THR A 107 -17.58 10.72 -4.29
N PRO A 108 -18.87 10.59 -4.63
CA PRO A 108 -19.44 9.32 -5.07
C PRO A 108 -18.70 8.71 -6.27
N GLN A 109 -18.19 9.54 -7.18
CA GLN A 109 -17.41 9.10 -8.34
C GLN A 109 -16.06 8.51 -7.93
N GLU A 110 -15.36 9.17 -6.99
CA GLU A 110 -14.08 8.68 -6.46
C GLU A 110 -14.24 7.32 -5.76
N LEU A 111 -15.29 7.18 -4.93
CA LEU A 111 -15.62 5.91 -4.28
C LEU A 111 -16.03 4.85 -5.29
N SER A 112 -16.81 5.19 -6.32
CA SER A 112 -17.19 4.26 -7.39
C SER A 112 -15.98 3.74 -8.14
N GLY A 113 -15.01 4.60 -8.44
CA GLY A 113 -13.73 4.20 -9.03
C GLY A 113 -12.97 3.20 -8.15
N HIS A 114 -12.97 3.42 -6.83
CA HIS A 114 -12.34 2.51 -5.89
C HIS A 114 -13.08 1.16 -5.79
N ILE A 115 -14.42 1.17 -5.82
CA ILE A 115 -15.24 -0.06 -5.86
C ILE A 115 -14.90 -0.88 -7.10
N LEU A 116 -14.77 -0.25 -8.28
CA LEU A 116 -14.40 -0.93 -9.52
C LEU A 116 -13.00 -1.56 -9.42
N LEU A 117 -12.04 -0.84 -8.82
CA LEU A 117 -10.68 -1.35 -8.60
C LEU A 117 -10.70 -2.59 -7.70
N LEU A 118 -11.41 -2.55 -6.58
CA LEU A 118 -11.52 -3.68 -5.65
C LEU A 118 -12.16 -4.90 -6.31
N ARG A 119 -13.22 -4.72 -7.09
CA ARG A 119 -13.85 -5.82 -7.85
C ARG A 119 -12.89 -6.43 -8.86
N LYS A 120 -12.09 -5.60 -9.54
CA LYS A 120 -11.06 -6.10 -10.48
C LYS A 120 -9.98 -6.91 -9.75
N GLN A 121 -9.57 -6.47 -8.57
CA GLN A 121 -8.60 -7.20 -7.74
C GLN A 121 -9.17 -8.53 -7.26
N ALA A 122 -10.41 -8.55 -6.76
CA ALA A 122 -11.09 -9.79 -6.35
C ALA A 122 -11.12 -10.81 -7.48
N LYS A 123 -11.52 -10.40 -8.69
CA LYS A 123 -11.49 -11.25 -9.88
C LYS A 123 -10.07 -11.75 -10.22
N GLY A 124 -9.05 -10.91 -10.05
CA GLY A 124 -7.66 -11.31 -10.24
C GLY A 124 -7.22 -12.37 -9.24
N CYS A 125 -7.62 -12.25 -7.97
CA CYS A 125 -7.35 -13.25 -6.94
C CYS A 125 -8.08 -14.57 -7.20
N GLU A 126 -9.35 -14.51 -7.64
CA GLU A 126 -10.12 -15.70 -8.04
C GLU A 126 -9.44 -16.43 -9.19
N ASN A 127 -9.04 -15.71 -10.25
CA ASN A 127 -8.31 -16.31 -11.37
C ASN A 127 -7.01 -16.97 -10.92
N HIS A 128 -6.26 -16.30 -10.04
CA HIS A 128 -5.00 -16.85 -9.55
C HIS A 128 -5.19 -18.10 -8.67
N ALA A 129 -6.28 -18.17 -7.90
CA ALA A 129 -6.61 -19.37 -7.15
C ALA A 129 -6.86 -20.57 -8.09
N VAL A 130 -7.59 -20.37 -9.19
CA VAL A 130 -7.81 -21.39 -10.22
C VAL A 130 -6.48 -21.86 -10.83
N GLU A 131 -5.58 -20.94 -11.18
CA GLU A 131 -4.24 -21.29 -11.68
C GLU A 131 -3.46 -22.17 -10.68
N LEU A 132 -3.56 -21.87 -9.38
CA LEU A 132 -2.89 -22.64 -8.33
C LEU A 132 -3.53 -24.03 -8.15
N GLU A 133 -4.86 -24.14 -8.24
CA GLU A 133 -5.56 -25.43 -8.21
C GLU A 133 -5.15 -26.32 -9.38
N GLU A 134 -5.08 -25.77 -10.59
CA GLU A 134 -4.57 -26.47 -11.78
C GLU A 134 -3.12 -26.92 -11.60
N TYR A 135 -2.28 -26.05 -11.06
CA TYR A 135 -0.87 -26.39 -10.78
C TYR A 135 -0.76 -27.55 -9.78
N VAL A 136 -1.55 -27.55 -8.70
CA VAL A 136 -1.56 -28.63 -7.71
C VAL A 136 -2.03 -29.96 -8.33
N ALA A 137 -3.10 -29.93 -9.13
CA ALA A 137 -3.61 -31.12 -9.82
C ALA A 137 -2.57 -31.72 -10.80
N ASN A 138 -1.88 -30.86 -11.55
CA ASN A 138 -0.80 -31.26 -12.45
C ASN A 138 0.41 -31.82 -11.69
N LYS A 139 0.74 -31.24 -10.54
CA LYS A 139 1.83 -31.75 -9.70
C LYS A 139 1.51 -33.14 -9.13
N ALA A 140 0.30 -33.35 -8.62
CA ALA A 140 -0.13 -34.64 -8.09
C ALA A 140 -0.12 -35.74 -9.18
N SER A 141 -0.61 -35.43 -10.38
CA SER A 141 -0.60 -36.39 -11.50
C SER A 141 0.82 -36.73 -11.99
N LEU A 142 1.76 -35.79 -11.94
CA LEU A 142 3.18 -36.06 -12.23
C LEU A 142 3.84 -36.94 -11.16
N GLU A 143 3.51 -36.74 -9.89
CA GLU A 143 3.99 -37.58 -8.78
C GLU A 143 3.44 -39.01 -8.88
N GLU A 144 2.17 -39.18 -9.23
CA GLU A 144 1.56 -40.50 -9.50
C GLU A 144 2.19 -41.20 -10.72
N ALA A 145 2.45 -40.46 -11.81
CA ALA A 145 3.12 -41.00 -12.99
C ALA A 145 4.58 -41.40 -12.73
N HIS A 146 5.26 -40.72 -11.81
CA HIS A 146 6.61 -41.08 -11.37
C HIS A 146 6.59 -42.32 -10.47
N ALA A 147 5.63 -42.43 -9.55
CA ALA A 147 5.45 -43.59 -8.68
C ALA A 147 5.10 -44.87 -9.47
N MET A 148 4.36 -44.76 -10.57
CA MET A 148 4.06 -45.90 -11.46
C MET A 148 5.23 -46.34 -12.36
N LYS A 149 6.31 -45.54 -12.46
CA LYS A 149 7.51 -45.88 -13.25
C LYS A 149 8.64 -46.50 -12.42
N GLU A 150 8.54 -46.52 -11.09
CA GLU A 150 9.52 -47.25 -10.27
C GLU A 150 9.22 -48.76 -10.30
N PRO A 151 10.16 -49.61 -10.75
CA PRO A 151 9.97 -51.06 -10.74
C PRO A 151 9.96 -51.59 -9.30
N PRO A 152 9.24 -52.69 -9.00
CA PRO A 152 9.20 -53.26 -7.66
C PRO A 152 10.61 -53.66 -7.23
N LYS A 153 11.06 -53.17 -6.06
CA LYS A 153 12.30 -53.62 -5.42
C LYS A 153 12.23 -55.14 -5.25
N VAL A 154 12.99 -55.86 -6.07
CA VAL A 154 13.19 -57.30 -5.91
C VAL A 154 13.95 -57.48 -4.60
N VAL A 155 13.25 -58.02 -3.59
CA VAL A 155 13.86 -58.42 -2.32
C VAL A 155 14.68 -59.68 -2.61
N ALA A 156 15.99 -59.52 -2.73
CA ALA A 156 16.91 -60.65 -2.84
C ALA A 156 16.92 -61.40 -1.49
N ALA A 157 16.33 -62.60 -1.48
CA ALA A 157 16.46 -63.55 -0.39
C ALA A 157 17.90 -64.09 -0.37
N GLU A 158 18.60 -63.93 0.75
CA GLU A 158 19.87 -64.62 1.03
C GLU A 158 19.63 -66.14 1.13
N PRO A 159 20.41 -66.99 0.43
CA PRO A 159 20.45 -68.40 0.74
C PRO A 159 21.46 -68.70 1.84
N ALA A 160 21.11 -69.72 2.63
CA ALA A 160 21.74 -70.21 3.85
C ALA A 160 23.10 -70.90 3.67
#